data_AF-A0A954YM19-F1
#
_entry.id   AF-A0A954YM19-F1
#
_cell.length_a   1.000
_cell.length_b   1.000
_cell.length_c   1.000
_cell.angle_alpha   90.00
_cell.angle_beta   90.00
_cell.angle_gamma   90.00
#
_symmetry.space_group_name_H-M   'P 1'
#
loop_
_entity.id
_entity.type
_entity.pdbx_description
1 polymer ?
#
loop_
_entity_poly.entity_id
_entity_poly.type
_entity_poly.pdbx_seq_one_letter_code
_entity_poly.pdbx_strand_id
1 'polypeptide(L)'
;MGIVVMFGWLLLALVGLAAFLSLALRGGVAGAVRGLPAVVGALLSYGFVSAAMGVMEGVWTPEWGGFWVALAVGACGLAGIAYSLRCAVELYRTPNREGN
;
A
#
# COMPACT_ATOMS: atom_id res chain seq x y z
N MET A 1 18.79 -13.19 -3.17
CA MET A 1 17.85 -12.67 -2.16
C MET A 1 17.09 -11.42 -2.62
N GLY A 2 17.74 -10.43 -3.26
CA GLY A 2 17.04 -9.23 -3.77
C GLY A 2 15.86 -9.47 -4.73
N ILE A 3 15.94 -10.51 -5.58
CA ILE A 3 14.83 -10.94 -6.45
C ILE A 3 13.58 -11.35 -5.63
N VAL A 4 13.75 -12.01 -4.49
CA VAL A 4 12.63 -12.46 -3.66
C VAL A 4 11.91 -11.26 -3.03
N VAL A 5 12.67 -10.26 -2.58
CA VAL A 5 12.12 -9.01 -2.02
C VAL A 5 11.37 -8.21 -3.09
N MET A 6 11.93 -8.12 -4.29
CA MET A 6 11.28 -7.50 -5.46
C MET A 6 9.98 -8.21 -5.83
N PHE A 7 9.96 -9.55 -5.87
CA PHE A 7 8.75 -10.33 -6.13
C PHE A 7 7.67 -10.12 -5.05
N GLY A 8 8.07 -10.09 -3.77
CA GLY A 8 7.14 -9.82 -2.67
C GLY A 8 6.48 -8.45 -2.76
N TRP A 9 7.23 -7.43 -3.14
CA TRP A 9 6.69 -6.10 -3.39
C TRP A 9 5.76 -6.05 -4.60
N LEU A 10 6.15 -6.72 -5.69
CA LEU A 10 5.34 -6.76 -6.90
C LEU A 10 3.99 -7.44 -6.65
N LEU A 11 3.98 -8.51 -5.85
CA LEU A 11 2.75 -9.13 -5.35
C LEU A 11 1.90 -8.17 -4.51
N LEU A 12 2.50 -7.44 -3.56
CA LEU A 12 1.79 -6.43 -2.76
C LEU A 12 1.20 -5.31 -3.63
N ALA A 13 1.94 -4.84 -4.64
CA ALA A 13 1.48 -3.85 -5.60
C ALA A 13 0.29 -4.35 -6.42
N LEU A 14 0.36 -5.58 -6.92
CA LEU A 14 -0.74 -6.21 -7.66
C LEU A 14 -2.00 -6.40 -6.81
N VAL A 15 -1.84 -6.82 -5.55
CA VAL A 15 -2.95 -6.96 -4.60
C VAL A 15 -3.58 -5.60 -4.29
N GLY A 16 -2.77 -4.56 -4.07
CA GLY A 16 -3.25 -3.20 -3.87
C GLY A 16 -4.01 -2.65 -5.08
N LEU A 17 -3.50 -2.92 -6.30
CA LEU A 17 -4.16 -2.56 -7.55
C LEU A 17 -5.50 -3.29 -7.72
N ALA A 18 -5.55 -4.59 -7.43
CA ALA A 18 -6.78 -5.38 -7.49
C ALA A 18 -7.82 -4.88 -6.48
N ALA A 19 -7.40 -4.51 -5.26
CA ALA A 19 -8.28 -3.91 -4.26
C ALA A 19 -8.83 -2.56 -4.74
N PHE A 20 -8.00 -1.68 -5.31
CA PHE A 20 -8.45 -0.44 -5.92
C PHE A 20 -9.47 -0.65 -7.02
N LEU A 21 -9.18 -1.57 -7.97
CA LEU A 21 -10.09 -1.89 -9.05
C LEU A 21 -11.44 -2.38 -8.51
N SER A 22 -11.41 -3.23 -7.47
CA SER A 22 -12.62 -3.76 -6.84
C SER A 22 -13.48 -2.68 -6.18
N LEU A 23 -12.87 -1.66 -5.55
CA LEU A 23 -13.60 -0.52 -4.99
C LEU A 23 -14.12 0.42 -6.09
N ALA A 24 -13.30 0.70 -7.09
CA ALA A 24 -13.68 1.58 -8.20
C ALA A 24 -14.87 1.00 -8.98
N LEU A 25 -14.89 -0.32 -9.22
CA LEU A 25 -16.01 -0.99 -9.89
C LEU A 25 -17.29 -1.00 -9.03
N ARG A 26 -17.19 -1.03 -7.70
CA ARG A 26 -18.35 -1.10 -6.79
C ARG A 26 -18.92 0.26 -6.40
N GLY A 27 -18.09 1.29 -6.27
CA GLY A 27 -18.50 2.61 -5.79
C GLY A 27 -18.32 3.74 -6.80
N GLY A 28 -18.03 3.42 -8.06
CA GLY A 28 -17.76 4.41 -9.11
C GLY A 28 -16.65 5.39 -8.71
N VAL A 29 -16.88 6.69 -8.91
CA VAL A 29 -15.92 7.75 -8.60
C VAL A 29 -15.60 7.83 -7.09
N ALA A 30 -16.62 7.67 -6.23
CA ALA A 30 -16.43 7.67 -4.78
C ALA A 30 -15.60 6.46 -4.31
N GLY A 31 -15.79 5.31 -4.94
CA GLY A 31 -14.99 4.11 -4.73
C GLY A 31 -13.53 4.28 -5.18
N ALA A 32 -13.31 4.90 -6.34
CA ALA A 32 -11.97 5.19 -6.85
C ALA A 32 -11.18 6.13 -5.93
N VAL A 33 -11.80 7.22 -5.45
CA VAL A 33 -11.15 8.14 -4.50
C VAL A 33 -10.77 7.44 -3.20
N ARG A 34 -11.63 6.54 -2.69
CA ARG A 34 -11.36 5.75 -1.46
C ARG A 34 -10.33 4.65 -1.66
N GLY A 35 -10.15 4.16 -2.89
CA GLY A 35 -9.14 3.17 -3.23
C GLY A 35 -7.77 3.77 -3.55
N LEU A 36 -7.69 5.05 -3.93
CA LEU A 36 -6.43 5.71 -4.32
C LEU A 36 -5.32 5.57 -3.24
N PRO A 37 -5.62 5.69 -1.92
CA PRO A 37 -4.62 5.48 -0.87
C PRO A 37 -4.07 4.05 -0.81
N ALA A 38 -4.78 3.03 -1.30
CA ALA A 38 -4.26 1.66 -1.39
C ALA A 38 -3.19 1.54 -2.47
N VAL A 39 -3.40 2.18 -3.64
CA VAL A 39 -2.42 2.18 -4.74
C VAL A 39 -1.19 2.99 -4.34
N VAL A 40 -1.40 4.21 -3.84
CA VAL A 40 -0.32 5.05 -3.33
C VAL A 40 0.40 4.33 -2.19
N GLY A 41 -0.34 3.69 -1.29
CA GLY A 41 0.23 2.96 -0.18
C GLY A 41 1.08 1.75 -0.61
N ALA A 42 0.64 1.03 -1.63
CA ALA A 42 1.40 -0.08 -2.20
C ALA A 42 2.67 0.40 -2.90
N LEU A 43 2.63 1.54 -3.59
CA LEU A 43 3.83 2.17 -4.16
C LEU A 43 4.79 2.63 -3.06
N LEU A 44 4.30 3.27 -2.02
CA LEU A 44 5.11 3.72 -0.88
C LEU A 44 5.69 2.56 -0.06
N SER A 45 5.06 1.38 -0.08
CA SER A 45 5.63 0.17 0.53
C SER A 45 6.98 -0.25 -0.10
N TYR A 46 7.33 0.30 -1.28
CA TYR A 46 8.68 0.22 -1.84
C TYR A 46 9.76 0.77 -0.91
N GLY A 47 9.43 1.67 0.02
CA GLY A 47 10.33 2.12 1.08
C GLY A 47 10.90 0.95 1.90
N PHE A 48 10.10 -0.07 2.22
CA PHE A 48 10.59 -1.27 2.90
C PHE A 48 11.55 -2.09 2.03
N VAL A 49 11.30 -2.15 0.73
CA VAL A 49 12.17 -2.84 -0.23
C VAL A 49 13.51 -2.15 -0.33
N SER A 50 13.51 -0.83 -0.48
CA SER A 50 14.74 -0.04 -0.50
C SER A 50 15.53 -0.18 0.80
N ALA A 51 14.85 -0.20 1.95
CA ALA A 51 15.48 -0.45 3.25
C ALA A 51 16.11 -1.84 3.34
N ALA A 52 15.38 -2.89 2.94
CA ALA A 52 15.88 -4.25 2.94
C ALA A 52 17.08 -4.44 1.99
N MET A 53 17.03 -3.87 0.78
CA MET A 53 18.14 -3.93 -0.18
C MET A 53 19.37 -3.16 0.32
N GLY A 54 19.18 -1.95 0.84
CA GLY A 54 20.27 -1.14 1.40
C GLY A 54 20.99 -1.83 2.58
N VAL A 55 20.25 -2.53 3.45
CA VAL A 55 20.84 -3.34 4.54
C VAL A 55 21.56 -4.57 3.99
N MET A 56 20.97 -5.29 3.03
CA MET A 56 21.60 -6.48 2.45
C MET A 56 22.88 -6.17 1.67
N GLU A 57 22.94 -5.03 0.98
CA GLU A 57 24.13 -4.58 0.25
C GLU A 57 25.18 -3.96 1.20
N GLY A 58 24.88 -3.84 2.50
CA GLY A 58 25.75 -3.22 3.50
C GLY A 58 25.89 -1.70 3.36
N VAL A 59 25.05 -1.08 2.52
CA VAL A 59 25.07 0.35 2.23
C VAL A 59 24.40 1.14 3.34
N TRP A 60 23.33 0.59 3.94
CA TRP A 60 22.57 1.24 5.00
C TRP A 60 22.77 0.52 6.33
N THR A 61 23.21 1.27 7.32
CA THR A 61 23.20 0.85 8.72
C THR A 61 22.06 1.54 9.47
N PRO A 62 21.64 1.07 10.65
CA PRO A 62 20.61 1.71 11.46
C PRO A 62 20.93 3.16 11.87
N GLU A 63 22.19 3.58 11.73
CA GLU A 63 22.64 4.94 12.00
C GLU A 63 22.45 5.87 10.80
N TRP A 64 22.18 5.32 9.61
CA TRP A 64 21.94 6.10 8.41
C TRP A 64 20.51 6.66 8.37
N GLY A 65 20.39 7.97 8.21
CA GLY A 65 19.08 8.64 8.08
C GLY A 65 18.22 8.11 6.92
N GLY A 66 18.85 7.68 5.82
CA GLY A 66 18.16 7.09 4.66
C GLY A 66 17.38 5.81 5.01
N PHE A 67 17.87 5.00 5.95
CA PHE A 67 17.19 3.80 6.43
C PHE A 67 15.87 4.14 7.15
N TRP A 68 15.89 5.12 8.05
CA TRP A 68 14.70 5.57 8.78
C TRP A 68 13.67 6.24 7.89
N VAL A 69 14.13 7.02 6.90
CA VAL A 69 13.24 7.62 5.90
C VAL A 69 12.55 6.54 5.08
N ALA A 70 13.29 5.54 4.61
CA ALA A 70 12.72 4.44 3.83
C ALA A 70 11.71 3.60 4.64
N LEU A 71 11.99 3.35 5.93
CA LEU A 71 11.05 2.72 6.85
C LEU A 71 9.79 3.57 7.09
N ALA A 72 9.94 4.87 7.31
CA ALA A 72 8.82 5.78 7.54
C ALA A 72 7.93 5.88 6.29
N VAL A 73 8.54 5.96 5.10
CA VAL A 73 7.81 5.95 3.82
C VAL A 73 7.06 4.63 3.65
N GLY A 74 7.70 3.49 3.93
CA GLY A 74 7.04 2.19 3.93
C GLY A 74 5.86 2.12 4.89
N ALA A 75 6.03 2.60 6.12
CA ALA A 75 5.00 2.60 7.15
C ALA A 75 3.80 3.48 6.79
N CYS A 76 4.04 4.67 6.21
CA CYS A 76 3.00 5.49 5.61
C CYS A 76 2.24 4.73 4.51
N GLY A 77 2.95 3.93 3.72
CA GLY A 77 2.34 3.08 2.71
C GLY A 77 1.37 2.06 3.27
N LEU A 78 1.78 1.33 4.32
CA LEU A 78 0.93 0.39 5.05
C LEU A 78 -0.29 1.07 5.67
N ALA A 79 -0.12 2.27 6.25
CA ALA A 79 -1.22 3.03 6.83
C ALA A 79 -2.27 3.42 5.77
N GLY A 80 -1.83 3.83 4.57
CA GLY A 80 -2.72 4.12 3.44
C GLY A 80 -3.51 2.90 2.99
N ILE A 81 -2.88 1.73 2.91
CA ILE A 81 -3.54 0.46 2.59
C ILE A 81 -4.57 0.10 3.67
N ALA A 82 -4.21 0.18 4.94
CA ALA A 82 -5.11 -0.13 6.06
C ALA A 82 -6.33 0.79 6.08
N TYR A 83 -6.14 2.09 5.81
CA TYR A 83 -7.23 3.06 5.68
C TYR A 83 -8.18 2.69 4.54
N SER A 84 -7.66 2.43 3.34
CA SER A 84 -8.50 2.01 2.20
C SER A 84 -9.24 0.70 2.47
N LEU A 85 -8.61 -0.26 3.17
CA LEU A 85 -9.26 -1.50 3.57
C LEU A 85 -10.42 -1.25 4.53
N ARG A 86 -10.23 -0.35 5.51
CA ARG A 86 -11.30 0.06 6.42
C ARG A 86 -12.45 0.72 5.69
N CYS A 87 -12.17 1.66 4.78
CA CYS A 87 -13.20 2.29 3.95
C CYS A 87 -13.94 1.27 3.08
N ALA A 88 -13.23 0.26 2.55
CA ALA A 88 -13.86 -0.84 1.83
C ALA A 88 -14.82 -1.61 2.74
N VAL A 89 -14.36 -2.07 3.90
CA VAL A 89 -15.19 -2.82 4.86
C VAL A 89 -16.43 -2.04 5.29
N GLU A 90 -16.30 -0.72 5.51
CA GLU A 90 -17.45 0.15 5.82
C GLU A 90 -18.45 0.19 4.65
N LEU A 91 -17.99 0.35 3.40
CA LEU A 91 -18.83 0.29 2.20
C LEU A 91 -19.61 -1.02 2.09
N TYR A 92 -18.95 -2.15 2.36
CA TYR A 92 -19.58 -3.47 2.31
C TYR A 92 -20.56 -3.71 3.47
N ARG A 93 -20.35 -3.10 4.63
CA ARG A 93 -21.23 -3.23 5.81
C ARG A 93 -22.49 -2.37 5.72
N THR A 94 -22.51 -1.33 4.88
CA THR A 94 -23.72 -0.54 4.58
C THR A 94 -24.21 -0.78 3.16
N PRO A 95 -24.88 -1.91 2.88
CA PRO A 95 -25.36 -2.21 1.53
C PRO A 95 -26.58 -1.39 1.07
N ASN A 96 -27.10 -0.41 1.85
CA ASN A 96 -28.48 0.05 1.64
C ASN A 96 -28.79 1.54 1.94
N ARG A 97 -27.96 2.50 1.52
CA ARG A 97 -28.30 3.94 1.68
C ARG A 97 -28.24 4.82 0.43
N GLU A 98 -27.97 4.26 -0.75
CA GLU A 98 -28.00 5.00 -2.03
C GLU A 98 -29.18 4.57 -2.93
N GLY A 99 -30.27 4.12 -2.31
CA GLY A 99 -31.56 3.90 -2.96
C GLY A 99 -32.67 4.59 -2.16
N ASN A 100 -32.62 5.92 -2.07
CA ASN A 100 -33.78 6.77 -1.73
C ASN A 100 -33.53 8.20 -2.19
#